data_AF-R5XV90-F1
#
_entry.id   AF-R5XV90-F1
#
_cell.length_a   1.000
_cell.length_b   1.000
_cell.length_c   1.000
_cell.angle_alpha   90.00
_cell.angle_beta   90.00
_cell.angle_gamma   90.00
#
_symmetry.space_group_name_H-M   'P 1'
#
loop_
_entity.id
_entity.type
_entity.pdbx_description
1 polymer ?
#
loop_
_entity_poly.entity_id
_entity_poly.type
_entity_poly.pdbx_seq_one_letter_code
_entity_poly.pdbx_strand_id
1 'polypeptide(L)'
;MRKVKNNQPFDLYLYALITLIASDIFVLIFLIDTLFSEPILYIPLIILLILIYFITRAIANCLKYYLSQEECYCENSIFIYKRILFKKFLLKKIEIPLMNIKKIEDKGFAPSYNMSSSYLNPLHYIVIFFNHYERILLELKTGIKYNIYVYTFPYGRSGQVDAYKDIYNDNDFLRSFAELKEMIEEEQKKILFNQTVKNLIEKYNSPLEERYNYILNKIIDEEKLFISEKDNNFIINGDSEAIKDLDKFKNMNFEEIDFYLFYVNYLSKKEYENKKVLVGYNGIDGKEITMLKLKEDINKIRDSN
;
A
#
# COMPACT_ATOMS: atom_id res chain seq x y z
N MET A 1 -5.00 14.47 -1.88
CA MET A 1 -4.64 13.18 -1.24
C MET A 1 -5.77 12.20 -1.46
N ARG A 2 -5.51 11.09 -2.16
CA ARG A 2 -6.49 10.00 -2.36
C ARG A 2 -6.80 9.37 -1.00
N LYS A 3 -8.07 9.28 -0.63
CA LYS A 3 -8.53 8.64 0.62
C LYS A 3 -9.50 7.53 0.27
N VAL A 4 -9.24 6.33 0.79
CA VAL A 4 -10.16 5.19 0.68
C VAL A 4 -10.91 5.09 2.01
N LYS A 5 -12.25 4.98 1.95
CA LYS A 5 -13.10 4.86 3.14
C LYS A 5 -13.84 3.53 3.13
N ASN A 6 -14.18 3.02 4.29
CA ASN A 6 -15.07 1.86 4.38
C ASN A 6 -16.52 2.26 4.05
N ASN A 7 -17.09 1.67 3.00
CA ASN A 7 -18.50 1.85 2.65
C ASN A 7 -19.36 0.81 3.40
N GLN A 8 -19.31 0.84 4.72
CA GLN A 8 -20.15 -0.01 5.55
C GLN A 8 -21.62 0.45 5.51
N PRO A 9 -22.60 -0.46 5.63
CA PRO A 9 -24.01 -0.10 5.72
C PRO A 9 -24.34 0.46 7.12
N PHE A 10 -23.93 1.71 7.37
CA PHE A 10 -24.06 2.39 8.66
C PHE A 10 -25.50 2.38 9.19
N ASP A 11 -26.49 2.53 8.31
CA ASP A 11 -27.90 2.58 8.69
C ASP A 11 -28.36 1.27 9.33
N LEU A 12 -27.91 0.11 8.83
CA LEU A 12 -28.25 -1.19 9.40
C LEU A 12 -27.69 -1.37 10.81
N TYR A 13 -26.45 -0.95 11.05
CA TYR A 13 -25.85 -1.00 12.39
C TYR A 13 -26.50 -0.01 13.34
N LEU A 14 -26.99 1.13 12.85
CA LEU A 14 -27.73 2.09 13.65
C LEU A 14 -29.06 1.50 14.14
N TYR A 15 -29.82 0.81 13.28
CA TYR A 15 -31.03 0.11 13.69
C TYR A 15 -30.73 -0.98 14.74
N ALA A 16 -29.69 -1.78 14.51
CA ALA A 16 -29.25 -2.80 15.47
C ALA A 16 -28.84 -2.19 16.83
N LEU A 17 -28.15 -1.05 16.82
CA LEU A 17 -27.80 -0.31 18.02
C LEU A 17 -29.06 0.17 18.78
N ILE A 18 -30.03 0.75 18.08
CA ILE A 18 -31.29 1.20 18.67
C ILE A 18 -32.04 0.02 19.30
N THR A 19 -32.10 -1.13 18.62
CA THR A 19 -32.70 -2.35 19.17
C THR A 19 -31.99 -2.83 20.44
N LEU A 20 -30.66 -2.79 20.48
CA LEU A 20 -29.89 -3.15 21.67
C LEU A 20 -30.13 -2.18 22.83
N ILE A 21 -30.15 -0.87 22.59
CA ILE A 21 -30.44 0.14 23.62
C ILE A 21 -31.85 -0.05 24.18
N ALA A 22 -32.85 -0.26 23.32
CA ALA A 22 -34.22 -0.52 23.78
C ALA A 22 -34.31 -1.80 24.63
N SER A 23 -33.56 -2.83 24.24
CA SER A 23 -33.49 -4.09 24.99
C SER A 23 -32.79 -3.90 26.34
N ASP A 24 -31.72 -3.10 26.41
CA ASP A 24 -31.01 -2.79 27.65
C ASP A 24 -31.92 -2.06 28.64
N ILE A 25 -32.66 -1.06 28.15
CA ILE A 25 -33.65 -0.31 28.95
C ILE A 25 -34.75 -1.25 29.47
N PHE A 26 -35.27 -2.13 28.61
CA PHE A 26 -36.27 -3.11 29.01
C PHE A 26 -35.74 -4.03 30.12
N VAL A 27 -34.56 -4.63 29.94
CA VAL A 27 -33.94 -5.50 30.96
C VAL A 27 -33.68 -4.74 32.26
N LEU A 28 -33.31 -3.47 32.21
CA LEU A 28 -33.11 -2.62 33.38
C LEU A 28 -34.42 -2.38 34.15
N ILE A 29 -35.54 -2.14 33.46
CA ILE A 29 -36.86 -2.00 34.08
C ILE A 29 -37.22 -3.30 34.81
N PHE A 30 -37.06 -4.45 34.14
CA PHE A 30 -37.28 -5.76 34.77
C PHE A 30 -36.38 -6.01 35.96
N LEU A 31 -35.11 -5.59 35.91
CA LEU A 31 -34.17 -5.69 37.03
C LEU A 31 -34.68 -4.91 38.25
N ILE A 32 -35.16 -3.68 38.03
CA ILE A 32 -35.71 -2.81 39.08
C ILE A 32 -36.95 -3.47 39.69
N ASP A 33 -37.91 -3.90 38.88
CA ASP A 33 -39.12 -4.59 39.36
C ASP A 33 -38.78 -5.87 40.16
N THR A 34 -37.81 -6.66 39.68
CA THR A 34 -37.33 -7.87 40.35
C THR A 34 -36.68 -7.56 41.70
N LEU A 35 -35.98 -6.42 41.82
CA LEU A 35 -35.32 -5.98 43.05
C LEU A 35 -36.31 -5.59 44.15
N PHE A 36 -37.49 -5.07 43.78
CA PHE A 36 -38.54 -4.64 44.71
C PHE A 36 -39.58 -5.73 45.04
N SER A 37 -39.38 -6.96 44.55
CA SER A 37 -40.29 -8.10 44.78
C SER A 37 -39.83 -8.98 45.97
N GLU A 38 -40.75 -9.35 46.88
CA GLU A 38 -40.56 -10.37 47.95
C GLU A 38 -41.12 -11.74 47.50
N PRO A 39 -40.48 -12.92 47.76
CA PRO A 39 -39.14 -13.17 48.28
C PRO A 39 -38.11 -13.31 47.15
N ILE A 40 -36.92 -12.74 47.37
CA ILE A 40 -35.60 -13.12 46.87
C ILE A 40 -35.58 -13.97 45.57
N LEU A 41 -35.65 -13.30 44.43
CA LEU A 41 -35.32 -13.85 43.12
C LEU A 41 -33.81 -13.67 42.83
N TYR A 42 -32.92 -14.18 43.70
CA TYR A 42 -31.46 -14.03 43.51
C TYR A 42 -30.97 -14.59 42.18
N ILE A 43 -31.50 -15.75 41.75
CA ILE A 43 -31.10 -16.37 40.47
C ILE A 43 -31.53 -15.48 39.28
N PRO A 44 -32.80 -15.06 39.14
CA PRO A 44 -33.20 -14.10 38.11
C PRO A 44 -32.42 -12.78 38.14
N LEU A 45 -32.14 -12.24 39.33
CA LEU A 45 -31.34 -11.01 39.49
C LEU A 45 -29.94 -11.18 38.87
N ILE A 46 -29.26 -12.27 39.19
CA ILE A 46 -27.92 -12.58 38.64
C ILE A 46 -28.00 -12.74 37.11
N ILE A 47 -29.01 -13.44 36.60
CA ILE A 47 -29.20 -13.63 35.15
C ILE A 47 -29.42 -12.29 34.44
N LEU A 48 -30.24 -11.39 35.01
CA LEU A 48 -30.50 -10.06 34.44
C LEU A 48 -29.24 -9.19 34.45
N LEU A 49 -28.45 -9.21 35.52
CA LEU A 49 -27.16 -8.50 35.58
C LEU A 49 -26.18 -9.01 34.52
N ILE A 50 -26.11 -10.33 34.32
CA ILE A 50 -25.30 -10.95 33.27
C ILE A 50 -25.78 -10.47 31.89
N LEU A 51 -27.10 -10.43 31.65
CA LEU A 51 -27.68 -10.00 30.38
C LEU A 51 -27.37 -8.53 30.07
N ILE A 52 -27.50 -7.63 31.06
CA ILE A 52 -27.12 -6.21 30.92
C ILE A 52 -25.66 -6.09 30.51
N TYR A 53 -24.75 -6.80 31.19
CA TYR A 53 -23.33 -6.77 30.85
C TYR A 53 -23.08 -7.16 29.38
N PHE A 54 -23.75 -8.20 28.87
CA PHE A 54 -23.65 -8.60 27.47
C PHE A 54 -24.20 -7.54 26.52
N ILE A 55 -25.36 -6.96 26.80
CA ILE A 55 -25.97 -5.92 25.96
C ILE A 55 -25.10 -4.66 25.94
N THR A 56 -24.69 -4.14 27.11
CA THR A 56 -23.82 -2.97 27.21
C THR A 56 -22.49 -3.17 26.47
N ARG A 57 -21.88 -4.36 26.59
CA ARG A 57 -20.66 -4.69 25.84
C ARG A 57 -20.89 -4.77 24.34
N ALA A 58 -22.03 -5.30 23.89
CA ALA A 58 -22.40 -5.32 22.47
C ALA A 58 -22.61 -3.90 21.93
N ILE A 59 -23.26 -3.02 22.69
CA ILE A 59 -23.41 -1.59 22.36
C ILE A 59 -22.05 -0.92 22.20
N ALA A 60 -21.13 -1.12 23.15
CA ALA A 60 -19.79 -0.55 23.09
C ALA A 60 -19.01 -1.04 21.85
N ASN A 61 -19.11 -2.33 21.53
CA ASN A 61 -18.47 -2.88 20.33
C ASN A 61 -19.13 -2.38 19.04
N CYS A 62 -20.46 -2.27 19.00
CA CYS A 62 -21.19 -1.69 17.87
C CYS A 62 -20.67 -0.29 17.55
N LEU A 63 -20.62 0.58 18.57
CA LEU A 63 -20.06 1.92 18.46
C LEU A 63 -18.60 1.90 18.00
N LYS A 64 -17.78 1.06 18.62
CA LYS A 64 -16.34 1.02 18.35
C LYS A 64 -16.00 0.53 16.96
N TYR A 65 -16.68 -0.49 16.43
CA TYR A 65 -16.25 -1.23 15.25
C TYR A 65 -17.18 -1.07 14.03
N TYR A 66 -18.47 -0.82 14.24
CA TYR A 66 -19.50 -0.88 13.19
C TYR A 66 -20.10 0.49 12.86
N LEU A 67 -20.11 1.41 13.83
CA LEU A 67 -20.48 2.82 13.59
C LEU A 67 -19.28 3.73 13.41
N SER A 68 -18.07 3.20 13.57
CA SER A 68 -16.85 3.94 13.31
C SER A 68 -16.50 3.92 11.83
N GLN A 69 -16.12 5.08 11.31
CA GLN A 69 -15.60 5.23 9.97
C GLN A 69 -14.14 4.83 9.96
N GLU A 70 -13.76 4.03 8.99
CA GLU A 70 -12.38 3.64 8.74
C GLU A 70 -11.91 4.30 7.46
N GLU A 71 -10.78 5.01 7.53
CA GLU A 71 -10.17 5.64 6.38
C GLU A 71 -8.69 5.28 6.28
N CYS A 72 -8.25 5.09 5.04
CA CYS A 72 -6.88 4.79 4.65
C CYS A 72 -6.39 5.84 3.65
N TYR A 73 -5.14 6.26 3.79
CA TYR A 73 -4.46 7.12 2.82
C TYR A 73 -2.95 7.00 2.95
N CYS A 74 -2.25 7.47 1.91
CA CYS A 74 -0.80 7.57 1.89
C CYS A 74 -0.39 9.03 2.00
N GLU A 75 0.57 9.32 2.87
CA GLU A 75 1.14 10.66 3.06
C GLU A 75 2.62 10.51 3.39
N ASN A 76 3.50 11.27 2.70
CA ASN A 76 4.94 11.29 2.96
C ASN A 76 5.58 9.89 3.05
N SER A 77 5.26 9.01 2.11
CA SER A 77 5.74 7.61 2.07
C SER A 77 5.26 6.72 3.24
N ILE A 78 4.28 7.18 4.01
CA ILE A 78 3.66 6.46 5.13
C ILE A 78 2.23 6.13 4.77
N PHE A 79 1.86 4.87 4.94
CA PHE A 79 0.49 4.41 4.94
C PHE A 79 -0.15 4.70 6.30
N ILE A 80 -1.29 5.38 6.29
CA ILE A 80 -2.02 5.77 7.48
C ILE A 80 -3.41 5.15 7.43
N TYR A 81 -3.75 4.42 8.48
CA TYR A 81 -5.10 3.95 8.76
C TYR A 81 -5.65 4.63 10.00
N LYS A 82 -6.89 5.09 9.94
CA LYS A 82 -7.62 5.69 11.06
C LYS A 82 -8.99 5.05 11.22
N ARG A 83 -9.40 4.87 12.47
CA ARG A 83 -10.78 4.55 12.85
C ARG A 83 -11.35 5.69 13.68
N ILE A 84 -12.46 6.27 13.24
CA ILE A 84 -13.03 7.50 13.79
C ILE A 84 -14.52 7.28 14.08
N LEU A 85 -14.94 7.47 15.32
CA LEU A 85 -16.35 7.43 15.72
C LEU A 85 -16.98 8.83 15.64
N PHE A 86 -18.16 8.90 15.03
CA PHE A 86 -18.95 10.13 14.84
C PHE A 86 -18.13 11.32 14.29
N LYS A 87 -17.16 11.04 13.42
CA LYS A 87 -16.24 12.04 12.82
C LYS A 87 -15.45 12.88 13.84
N LYS A 88 -15.44 12.50 15.13
CA LYS A 88 -14.87 13.30 16.23
C LYS A 88 -13.86 12.52 17.05
N PHE A 89 -14.14 11.25 17.37
CA PHE A 89 -13.33 10.47 18.29
C PHE A 89 -12.40 9.53 17.54
N LEU A 90 -11.09 9.75 17.62
CA LEU A 90 -10.08 8.84 17.06
C LEU A 90 -9.95 7.61 17.96
N LEU A 91 -10.34 6.44 17.45
CA LEU A 91 -10.35 5.17 18.18
C LEU A 91 -9.09 4.33 17.94
N LYS A 92 -8.55 4.36 16.73
CA LYS A 92 -7.36 3.59 16.32
C LYS A 92 -6.63 4.38 15.24
N LYS A 93 -5.29 4.41 15.32
CA LYS A 93 -4.41 4.99 14.30
C LYS A 93 -3.25 4.02 14.10
N ILE A 94 -2.96 3.70 12.85
CA ILE A 94 -1.81 2.89 12.45
C ILE A 94 -1.03 3.70 11.42
N GLU A 95 0.28 3.77 11.60
CA GLU A 95 1.22 4.39 10.67
C GLU A 95 2.28 3.37 10.30
N ILE A 96 2.43 3.10 9.01
CA ILE A 96 3.34 2.09 8.49
C ILE A 96 4.11 2.69 7.33
N PRO A 97 5.45 2.68 7.31
CA PRO A 97 6.21 3.04 6.12
C PRO A 97 5.79 2.16 4.94
N LEU A 98 5.45 2.76 3.79
CA LEU A 98 4.92 2.03 2.64
C LEU A 98 5.83 0.89 2.20
N MET A 99 7.15 1.11 2.21
CA MET A 99 8.15 0.10 1.84
C MET A 99 8.22 -1.10 2.80
N ASN A 100 7.63 -1.00 3.99
CA ASN A 100 7.55 -2.11 4.94
C ASN A 100 6.34 -3.01 4.69
N ILE A 101 5.32 -2.53 3.98
CA ILE A 101 4.16 -3.35 3.60
C ILE A 101 4.62 -4.36 2.56
N LYS A 102 4.54 -5.65 2.92
CA LYS A 102 4.89 -6.77 2.05
C LYS A 102 3.68 -7.23 1.25
N LYS A 103 2.53 -7.34 1.92
CA LYS A 103 1.31 -7.88 1.32
C LYS A 103 0.08 -7.28 1.95
N ILE A 104 -0.94 -7.10 1.12
CA ILE A 104 -2.31 -6.80 1.54
C ILE A 104 -3.23 -7.92 1.04
N GLU A 105 -4.02 -8.49 1.94
CA GLU A 105 -4.90 -9.61 1.65
C GLU A 105 -6.33 -9.33 2.11
N ASP A 106 -7.30 -9.80 1.33
CA ASP A 106 -8.67 -10.00 1.77
C ASP A 106 -8.78 -11.39 2.40
N LYS A 107 -9.14 -11.46 3.70
CA LYS A 107 -9.36 -12.72 4.41
C LYS A 107 -10.71 -13.39 4.09
N GLY A 108 -11.54 -12.75 3.27
CA GLY A 108 -12.86 -13.23 2.88
C GLY A 108 -13.94 -12.88 3.90
N PHE A 109 -15.07 -13.59 3.82
CA PHE A 109 -16.20 -13.35 4.73
C PHE A 109 -15.90 -13.83 6.16
N ALA A 110 -16.46 -13.11 7.13
CA ALA A 110 -16.41 -13.54 8.53
C ALA A 110 -17.10 -14.90 8.72
N PRO A 111 -16.66 -15.74 9.67
CA PRO A 111 -17.30 -17.03 9.94
C PRO A 111 -18.80 -16.92 10.30
N SER A 112 -19.21 -15.81 10.91
CA SER A 112 -20.61 -15.51 11.26
C SER A 112 -21.52 -15.30 10.04
N TYR A 113 -20.94 -15.13 8.84
CA TYR A 113 -21.67 -15.03 7.58
C TYR A 113 -22.59 -16.23 7.31
N ASN A 114 -22.21 -17.42 7.82
CA ASN A 114 -22.97 -18.67 7.64
C ASN A 114 -24.04 -18.91 8.72
N MET A 115 -24.30 -17.96 9.63
CA MET A 115 -25.35 -18.10 10.65
C MET A 115 -26.75 -17.96 10.04
N SER A 116 -27.73 -18.67 10.62
CA SER A 116 -29.14 -18.53 10.24
C SER A 116 -29.63 -17.10 10.47
N SER A 117 -30.48 -16.60 9.57
CA SER A 117 -31.06 -15.27 9.66
C SER A 117 -32.06 -15.22 10.82
N SER A 118 -31.82 -14.31 11.78
CA SER A 118 -32.81 -13.96 12.80
C SER A 118 -32.89 -12.44 12.87
N TYR A 119 -33.88 -11.89 12.14
CA TYR A 119 -34.15 -10.46 12.13
C TYR A 119 -34.63 -10.02 13.52
N LEU A 120 -34.19 -8.83 13.96
CA LEU A 120 -34.68 -8.15 15.17
C LEU A 120 -34.48 -8.92 16.48
N ASN A 121 -33.62 -9.93 16.52
CA ASN A 121 -33.29 -10.62 17.77
C ASN A 121 -32.06 -9.93 18.42
N PRO A 122 -32.21 -9.28 19.58
CA PRO A 122 -31.10 -8.64 20.28
C PRO A 122 -29.94 -9.62 20.57
N LEU A 123 -30.26 -10.89 20.83
CA LEU A 123 -29.24 -11.92 21.06
C LEU A 123 -28.40 -12.18 19.81
N HIS A 124 -28.98 -12.06 18.61
CA HIS A 124 -28.23 -12.17 17.35
C HIS A 124 -27.22 -11.03 17.21
N TYR A 125 -27.63 -9.79 17.51
CA TYR A 125 -26.74 -8.63 17.49
C TYR A 125 -25.64 -8.71 18.54
N ILE A 126 -25.93 -9.22 19.74
CA ILE A 126 -24.91 -9.48 20.76
C ILE A 126 -23.83 -10.42 20.21
N VAL A 127 -24.21 -11.55 19.60
CA VAL A 127 -23.24 -12.50 19.05
C VAL A 127 -22.39 -11.88 17.93
N ILE A 128 -23.00 -11.11 17.04
CA ILE A 128 -22.30 -10.45 15.93
C ILE A 128 -21.31 -9.42 16.47
N PHE A 129 -21.75 -8.52 17.34
CA PHE A 129 -20.90 -7.42 17.82
C PHE A 129 -19.81 -7.88 18.80
N PHE A 130 -19.95 -9.07 19.41
CA PHE A 130 -18.86 -9.67 20.19
C PHE A 130 -17.71 -10.14 19.29
N ASN A 131 -18.03 -10.68 18.12
CA ASN A 131 -17.07 -11.30 17.20
C ASN A 131 -16.79 -10.41 15.99
N HIS A 132 -16.38 -9.17 16.24
CA HIS A 132 -15.98 -8.27 15.16
C HIS A 132 -14.86 -8.87 14.30
N TYR A 133 -15.01 -8.73 13.00
CA TYR A 133 -14.09 -9.29 12.02
C TYR A 133 -13.56 -8.17 11.12
N GLU A 134 -12.28 -7.85 11.33
CA GLU A 134 -11.51 -6.98 10.45
C GLU A 134 -11.05 -7.83 9.25
N ARG A 135 -11.52 -7.52 8.03
CA ARG A 135 -11.39 -8.36 6.84
C ARG A 135 -10.07 -8.21 6.10
N ILE A 136 -9.46 -7.02 6.15
CA ILE A 136 -8.20 -6.77 5.45
C ILE A 136 -7.02 -7.09 6.38
N LEU A 137 -6.08 -7.88 5.87
CA LEU A 137 -4.82 -8.19 6.51
C LEU A 137 -3.67 -7.45 5.81
N LEU A 138 -2.91 -6.67 6.58
CA LEU A 138 -1.64 -6.09 6.18
C LEU A 138 -0.51 -6.90 6.82
N GLU A 139 0.34 -7.50 5.98
CA GLU A 139 1.57 -8.19 6.41
C GLU A 139 2.78 -7.30 6.13
N LEU A 140 3.58 -7.05 7.16
CA LEU A 140 4.85 -6.35 7.03
C LEU A 140 5.99 -7.30 6.66
N LYS A 141 7.06 -6.76 6.09
CA LYS A 141 8.31 -7.49 5.82
C LYS A 141 8.92 -8.12 7.09
N THR A 142 8.66 -7.52 8.26
CA THR A 142 9.09 -8.03 9.57
C THR A 142 8.25 -9.23 10.06
N GLY A 143 7.17 -9.60 9.36
CA GLY A 143 6.22 -10.63 9.76
C GLY A 143 5.09 -10.12 10.66
N ILE A 144 5.12 -8.85 11.09
CA ILE A 144 4.04 -8.23 11.87
C ILE A 144 2.78 -8.13 11.01
N LYS A 145 1.62 -8.45 11.61
CA LYS A 145 0.32 -8.49 10.94
C LYS A 145 -0.65 -7.48 11.57
N TYR A 146 -1.28 -6.66 10.75
CA TYR A 146 -2.35 -5.74 11.15
C TYR A 146 -3.64 -6.11 10.46
N ASN A 147 -4.70 -6.31 11.25
CA ASN A 147 -6.04 -6.40 10.71
C ASN A 147 -6.69 -5.00 10.74
N ILE A 148 -7.33 -4.65 9.63
CA ILE A 148 -8.08 -3.40 9.45
C ILE A 148 -9.38 -3.69 8.69
N TYR A 149 -10.26 -2.69 8.64
CA TYR A 149 -11.54 -2.73 7.92
C TYR A 149 -12.49 -3.78 8.46
N VAL A 150 -13.35 -3.36 9.37
CA VAL A 150 -14.52 -4.15 9.74
C VAL A 150 -15.43 -4.22 8.50
N TYR A 151 -15.88 -5.40 8.12
CA TYR A 151 -16.87 -5.54 7.05
C TYR A 151 -17.62 -6.85 7.24
N THR A 152 -18.80 -6.74 7.84
CA THR A 152 -19.59 -7.91 8.22
C THR A 152 -21.06 -7.60 8.10
N PHE A 153 -21.80 -8.36 7.29
CA PHE A 153 -23.25 -8.18 7.22
C PHE A 153 -23.90 -8.47 8.59
N PRO A 154 -24.71 -7.55 9.15
CA PRO A 154 -25.32 -7.75 10.47
C PRO A 154 -26.48 -8.76 10.52
N TYR A 155 -26.81 -9.43 9.41
CA TYR A 155 -27.94 -10.36 9.30
C TYR A 155 -27.47 -11.63 8.58
N GLY A 156 -27.33 -12.77 9.25
CA GLY A 156 -26.74 -14.00 8.65
C GLY A 156 -27.37 -14.46 7.32
N ARG A 157 -26.62 -15.24 6.51
CA ARG A 157 -27.07 -15.75 5.20
C ARG A 157 -27.64 -17.16 5.32
N SER A 158 -28.96 -17.31 5.39
CA SER A 158 -29.60 -18.61 5.17
C SER A 158 -31.03 -18.50 4.62
N GLY A 159 -31.30 -19.29 3.58
CA GLY A 159 -32.60 -19.92 3.33
C GLY A 159 -33.49 -19.32 2.24
N GLN A 160 -33.72 -18.00 2.25
CA GLN A 160 -34.71 -17.36 1.34
C GLN A 160 -34.20 -16.00 0.79
N VAL A 161 -32.89 -15.86 0.65
CA VAL A 161 -32.25 -14.54 0.44
C VAL A 161 -31.96 -14.28 -1.04
N ASP A 162 -33.02 -14.02 -1.81
CA ASP A 162 -32.94 -13.16 -2.99
C ASP A 162 -33.35 -11.71 -2.67
N ALA A 163 -34.10 -11.45 -1.58
CA ALA A 163 -34.56 -10.11 -1.20
C ALA A 163 -33.48 -9.16 -0.63
N TYR A 164 -32.31 -9.67 -0.21
CA TYR A 164 -31.25 -8.86 0.42
C TYR A 164 -29.88 -8.97 -0.28
N LYS A 165 -29.78 -9.71 -1.39
CA LYS A 165 -28.59 -9.64 -2.27
C LYS A 165 -28.36 -8.20 -2.74
N ASP A 166 -29.44 -7.46 -2.94
CA ASP A 166 -29.41 -6.07 -3.38
C ASP A 166 -28.97 -5.10 -2.25
N ILE A 167 -29.16 -5.49 -0.97
CA ILE A 167 -28.84 -4.67 0.21
C ILE A 167 -27.41 -4.92 0.72
N TYR A 168 -26.91 -6.15 0.61
CA TYR A 168 -25.52 -6.49 0.93
C TYR A 168 -24.78 -6.93 -0.33
N ASN A 169 -24.22 -5.94 -1.02
CA ASN A 169 -23.37 -6.16 -2.17
C ASN A 169 -21.90 -6.11 -1.77
N ASP A 170 -21.20 -7.24 -1.88
CA ASP A 170 -19.76 -7.29 -1.57
C ASP A 170 -18.92 -6.45 -2.55
N ASN A 171 -19.50 -6.05 -3.69
CA ASN A 171 -18.84 -5.21 -4.68
C ASN A 171 -18.33 -3.89 -4.09
N ASP A 172 -19.04 -3.30 -3.11
CA ASP A 172 -18.61 -2.06 -2.48
C ASP A 172 -17.33 -2.23 -1.65
N PHE A 173 -17.24 -3.33 -0.91
CA PHE A 173 -16.00 -3.70 -0.23
C PHE A 173 -14.90 -4.02 -1.23
N LEU A 174 -15.17 -4.87 -2.22
CA LEU A 174 -14.16 -5.30 -3.19
C LEU A 174 -13.60 -4.12 -3.99
N ARG A 175 -14.45 -3.16 -4.36
CA ARG A 175 -14.03 -1.88 -4.97
C ARG A 175 -13.12 -1.09 -4.04
N SER A 176 -13.55 -0.88 -2.79
CA SER A 176 -12.74 -0.16 -1.79
C SER A 176 -11.39 -0.86 -1.53
N PHE A 177 -11.38 -2.19 -1.50
CA PHE A 177 -10.18 -2.99 -1.35
C PHE A 177 -9.25 -2.88 -2.55
N ALA A 178 -9.80 -2.94 -3.77
CA ALA A 178 -9.03 -2.74 -5.00
C ALA A 178 -8.40 -1.35 -5.06
N GLU A 179 -9.17 -0.31 -4.73
CA GLU A 179 -8.67 1.08 -4.65
C GLU A 179 -7.55 1.23 -3.61
N LEU A 180 -7.69 0.60 -2.44
CA LEU A 180 -6.67 0.61 -1.39
C LEU A 180 -5.38 -0.08 -1.85
N LYS A 181 -5.51 -1.25 -2.47
CA LYS A 181 -4.38 -2.02 -2.98
C LYS A 181 -3.64 -1.25 -4.07
N GLU A 182 -4.37 -0.71 -5.05
CA GLU A 182 -3.81 0.12 -6.12
C GLU A 182 -3.08 1.34 -5.55
N MET A 183 -3.70 2.08 -4.62
CA MET A 183 -3.07 3.25 -3.97
C MET A 183 -1.74 2.90 -3.29
N ILE A 184 -1.65 1.75 -2.60
CA ILE A 184 -0.40 1.31 -1.97
C ILE A 184 0.65 0.96 -3.03
N GLU A 185 0.28 0.21 -4.06
CA GLU A 185 1.19 -0.23 -5.13
C GLU A 185 1.73 0.95 -5.95
N GLU A 186 0.88 1.92 -6.29
CA GLU A 186 1.27 3.14 -7.01
C GLU A 186 2.27 3.97 -6.19
N GLU A 187 1.99 4.19 -4.91
CA GLU A 187 2.88 4.99 -4.05
C GLU A 187 4.21 4.26 -3.77
N GLN A 188 4.20 2.93 -3.61
CA GLN A 188 5.43 2.14 -3.53
C GLN A 188 6.28 2.26 -4.80
N LYS A 189 5.67 2.20 -5.99
CA LYS A 189 6.37 2.39 -7.27
C LYS A 189 7.01 3.78 -7.36
N LYS A 190 6.28 4.83 -6.96
CA LYS A 190 6.82 6.21 -6.92
C LYS A 190 8.03 6.32 -5.98
N ILE A 191 7.96 5.71 -4.80
CA ILE A 191 9.08 5.71 -3.84
C ILE A 191 10.30 5.02 -4.44
N LEU A 192 10.10 3.83 -5.02
CA LEU A 192 11.20 3.07 -5.63
C LEU A 192 11.83 3.84 -6.79
N PHE A 193 11.02 4.43 -7.66
CA PHE A 193 11.48 5.28 -8.76
C PHE A 193 12.33 6.45 -8.24
N ASN A 194 11.84 7.17 -7.23
CA ASN A 194 12.59 8.28 -6.64
C ASN A 194 13.91 7.83 -6.00
N GLN A 195 13.95 6.64 -5.39
CA GLN A 195 15.18 6.05 -4.86
C GLN A 195 16.18 5.73 -5.98
N THR A 196 15.72 5.12 -7.07
CA THR A 196 16.54 4.86 -8.26
C THR A 196 17.13 6.17 -8.80
N VAL A 197 16.29 7.19 -9.04
CA VAL A 197 16.74 8.51 -9.51
C VAL A 197 17.79 9.11 -8.57
N LYS A 198 17.58 9.04 -7.25
CA LYS A 198 18.55 9.54 -6.27
C LYS A 198 19.89 8.80 -6.37
N ASN A 199 19.87 7.48 -6.46
CA ASN A 199 21.08 6.67 -6.62
C ASN A 199 21.83 7.02 -7.92
N LEU A 200 21.09 7.25 -9.01
CA LEU A 200 21.66 7.69 -10.29
C LEU A 200 22.32 9.08 -10.17
N ILE A 201 21.67 10.02 -9.47
CA ILE A 201 22.28 11.34 -9.18
C ILE A 201 23.59 11.17 -8.40
N GLU A 202 23.60 10.34 -7.36
CA GLU A 202 24.81 10.08 -6.56
C GLU A 202 25.91 9.46 -7.43
N LYS A 203 25.60 8.46 -8.25
CA LYS A 203 26.56 7.82 -9.17
C LYS A 203 27.13 8.82 -10.18
N TYR A 204 26.32 9.66 -10.78
CA TYR A 204 26.80 10.65 -11.74
C TYR A 204 27.48 11.87 -11.10
N ASN A 205 27.36 12.05 -9.78
CA ASN A 205 28.11 13.06 -9.02
C ASN A 205 29.33 12.48 -8.29
N SER A 206 29.61 11.18 -8.44
CA SER A 206 30.83 10.55 -7.93
C SER A 206 32.09 11.10 -8.63
N PRO A 207 33.29 10.91 -8.04
CA PRO A 207 34.56 11.27 -8.67
C PRO A 207 34.67 10.74 -10.09
N LEU A 208 35.36 11.51 -10.93
CA LEU A 208 35.43 11.29 -12.37
C LEU A 208 35.88 9.87 -12.76
N GLU A 209 36.83 9.27 -12.01
CA GLU A 209 37.29 7.91 -12.26
C GLU A 209 36.24 6.84 -11.88
N GLU A 210 35.53 7.03 -10.76
CA GLU A 210 34.48 6.11 -10.33
C GLU A 210 33.31 6.11 -11.31
N ARG A 211 32.90 7.31 -11.74
CA ARG A 211 31.85 7.48 -12.75
C ARG A 211 32.25 6.91 -14.10
N TYR A 212 33.49 7.10 -14.51
CA TYR A 212 34.02 6.50 -15.73
C TYR A 212 33.90 4.97 -15.68
N ASN A 213 34.40 4.34 -14.61
CA ASN A 213 34.34 2.88 -14.45
C ASN A 213 32.90 2.37 -14.38
N TYR A 214 32.01 3.09 -13.67
CA TYR A 214 30.59 2.78 -13.64
C TYR A 214 29.99 2.72 -15.05
N ILE A 215 30.32 3.70 -15.89
CA ILE A 215 29.78 3.81 -17.24
C ILE A 215 30.36 2.75 -18.17
N LEU A 216 31.66 2.45 -18.09
CA LEU A 216 32.24 1.37 -18.87
C LEU A 216 31.56 0.02 -18.58
N ASN A 217 31.37 -0.30 -17.29
CA ASN A 217 30.67 -1.52 -16.90
C ASN A 217 29.23 -1.51 -17.42
N LYS A 218 28.52 -0.38 -17.29
CA LYS A 218 27.16 -0.24 -17.81
C LYS A 218 27.05 -0.46 -19.32
N ILE A 219 27.99 0.06 -20.12
CA ILE A 219 28.01 -0.17 -21.57
C ILE A 219 28.17 -1.67 -21.89
N ILE A 220 29.00 -2.38 -21.13
CA ILE A 220 29.25 -3.80 -21.32
C ILE A 220 28.04 -4.62 -20.87
N ASP A 221 27.48 -4.31 -19.70
CA ASP A 221 26.34 -5.02 -19.12
C ASP A 221 25.06 -4.83 -19.92
N GLU A 222 24.79 -3.62 -20.43
CA GLU A 222 23.60 -3.31 -21.23
C GLU A 222 23.82 -3.56 -22.74
N GLU A 223 25.06 -3.82 -23.16
CA GLU A 223 25.51 -3.94 -24.57
C GLU A 223 25.05 -2.77 -25.46
N LYS A 224 24.85 -1.61 -24.85
CA LYS A 224 24.32 -0.40 -25.47
C LYS A 224 24.98 0.82 -24.87
N LEU A 225 25.03 1.89 -25.63
CA LEU A 225 25.49 3.19 -25.16
C LEU A 225 24.73 4.33 -25.82
N PHE A 226 24.87 5.50 -25.21
CA PHE A 226 24.23 6.72 -25.62
C PHE A 226 25.31 7.70 -26.03
N ILE A 227 25.31 8.09 -27.30
CA ILE A 227 26.27 9.02 -27.87
C ILE A 227 25.61 10.34 -28.22
N SER A 228 26.28 11.45 -27.95
CA SER A 228 25.85 12.78 -28.40
C SER A 228 27.07 13.55 -28.90
N GLU A 229 26.90 14.37 -29.93
CA GLU A 229 27.97 15.22 -30.43
C GLU A 229 27.78 16.65 -29.91
N LYS A 230 28.83 17.19 -29.29
CA LYS A 230 28.85 18.56 -28.76
C LYS A 230 30.21 19.19 -28.98
N ASP A 231 30.24 20.36 -29.61
CA ASP A 231 31.47 21.15 -29.82
C ASP A 231 32.60 20.32 -30.50
N ASN A 232 32.25 19.50 -31.49
CA ASN A 232 33.14 18.55 -32.21
C ASN A 232 33.72 17.39 -31.36
N ASN A 233 33.25 17.20 -30.12
CA ASN A 233 33.61 16.07 -29.26
C ASN A 233 32.42 15.12 -29.09
N PHE A 234 32.71 13.84 -28.89
CA PHE A 234 31.69 12.84 -28.55
C PHE A 234 31.48 12.77 -27.04
N ILE A 235 30.23 12.77 -26.62
CA ILE A 235 29.79 12.50 -25.25
C ILE A 235 29.24 11.07 -25.23
N ILE A 236 29.73 10.23 -24.32
CA ILE A 236 29.32 8.84 -24.20
C ILE A 236 28.87 8.54 -22.77
N ASN A 237 27.69 7.93 -22.65
CA ASN A 237 27.15 7.33 -21.44
C ASN A 237 26.63 5.92 -21.73
N GLY A 238 26.37 5.13 -20.68
CA GLY A 238 25.97 3.73 -20.82
C GLY A 238 24.75 3.31 -20.03
N ASP A 239 24.15 4.23 -19.27
CA ASP A 239 23.04 3.93 -18.36
C ASP A 239 21.74 4.50 -18.91
N SER A 240 20.90 3.63 -19.46
CA SER A 240 19.64 4.00 -20.11
C SER A 240 18.64 4.69 -19.16
N GLU A 241 18.56 4.23 -17.91
CA GLU A 241 17.72 4.84 -16.88
C GLU A 241 18.21 6.25 -16.57
N ALA A 242 19.51 6.44 -16.45
CA ALA A 242 20.07 7.77 -16.23
C ALA A 242 19.72 8.74 -17.35
N ILE A 243 19.92 8.33 -18.62
CA ILE A 243 19.64 9.18 -19.78
C ILE A 243 18.17 9.58 -19.85
N LYS A 244 17.26 8.66 -19.50
CA LYS A 244 15.82 8.89 -19.53
C LYS A 244 15.31 9.72 -18.35
N ASP A 245 15.77 9.41 -17.14
CA ASP A 245 15.13 9.87 -15.91
C ASP A 245 15.83 11.07 -15.27
N LEU A 246 17.12 11.31 -15.54
CA LEU A 246 17.84 12.47 -15.00
C LEU A 246 17.53 13.75 -15.80
N ASP A 247 17.02 14.78 -15.14
CA ASP A 247 16.61 16.05 -15.76
C ASP A 247 17.68 16.71 -16.62
N LYS A 248 18.95 16.60 -16.21
CA LYS A 248 20.10 17.16 -16.93
C LYS A 248 20.30 16.59 -18.34
N PHE A 249 19.85 15.36 -18.59
CA PHE A 249 20.00 14.69 -19.89
C PHE A 249 18.78 14.85 -20.79
N LYS A 250 17.62 15.26 -20.25
CA LYS A 250 16.37 15.44 -21.02
C LYS A 250 16.48 16.42 -22.20
N ASN A 251 17.39 17.39 -22.10
CA ASN A 251 17.60 18.41 -23.14
C ASN A 251 18.79 18.09 -24.05
N MET A 252 19.42 16.92 -23.91
CA MET A 252 20.53 16.49 -24.75
C MET A 252 20.05 15.52 -25.82
N ASN A 253 20.59 15.66 -27.03
CA ASN A 253 20.27 14.79 -28.15
C ASN A 253 21.19 13.57 -28.10
N PHE A 254 20.84 12.58 -27.27
CA PHE A 254 21.52 11.28 -27.23
C PHE A 254 20.92 10.33 -28.27
N GLU A 255 21.79 9.71 -29.06
CA GLU A 255 21.48 8.58 -29.92
C GLU A 255 21.83 7.28 -29.19
N GLU A 256 20.88 6.36 -29.11
CA GLU A 256 21.13 4.98 -28.65
C GLU A 256 21.82 4.20 -29.76
N ILE A 257 22.97 3.60 -29.46
CA ILE A 257 23.70 2.75 -30.38
C ILE A 257 24.04 1.42 -29.70
N ASP A 258 23.84 0.34 -30.45
CA ASP A 258 24.30 -0.99 -30.07
C ASP A 258 25.83 -1.00 -29.90
N PHE A 259 26.32 -1.59 -28.81
CA PHE A 259 27.73 -1.57 -28.47
C PHE A 259 28.60 -2.21 -29.55
N TYR A 260 28.17 -3.31 -30.16
CA TYR A 260 28.92 -3.96 -31.24
C TYR A 260 29.00 -3.07 -32.47
N LEU A 261 27.89 -2.44 -32.84
CA LEU A 261 27.86 -1.48 -33.96
C LEU A 261 28.80 -0.29 -33.69
N PHE A 262 28.77 0.26 -32.47
CA PHE A 262 29.68 1.32 -32.06
C PHE A 262 31.15 0.87 -32.12
N TYR A 263 31.44 -0.33 -31.65
CA TYR A 263 32.79 -0.87 -31.63
C TYR A 263 33.37 -1.03 -33.04
N VAL A 264 32.57 -1.53 -33.99
CA VAL A 264 33.00 -1.75 -35.38
C VAL A 264 33.10 -0.42 -36.14
N ASN A 265 32.14 0.47 -35.97
CA ASN A 265 32.04 1.68 -36.79
C ASN A 265 32.84 2.87 -36.23
N TYR A 266 33.13 2.90 -34.93
CA TYR A 266 33.87 3.99 -34.30
C TYR A 266 35.20 3.49 -33.73
N LEU A 267 35.18 2.58 -32.75
CA LEU A 267 36.39 2.16 -32.03
C LEU A 267 37.41 1.40 -32.91
N SER A 268 36.96 0.72 -33.96
CA SER A 268 37.84 -0.06 -34.84
C SER A 268 38.39 0.73 -36.04
N LYS A 269 37.96 1.97 -36.24
CA LYS A 269 38.35 2.80 -37.39
C LYS A 269 39.49 3.74 -37.04
N LYS A 270 40.56 3.69 -37.83
CA LYS A 270 41.76 4.54 -37.64
C LYS A 270 41.46 6.05 -37.66
N GLU A 271 40.45 6.48 -38.42
CA GLU A 271 40.05 7.90 -38.51
C GLU A 271 39.46 8.46 -37.19
N TYR A 272 39.00 7.60 -36.29
CA TYR A 272 38.43 8.00 -34.99
C TYR A 272 39.43 7.85 -33.83
N GLU A 273 40.55 7.14 -34.04
CA GLU A 273 41.48 6.71 -32.98
C GLU A 273 41.95 7.84 -32.07
N ASN A 274 42.30 8.99 -32.66
CA ASN A 274 42.79 10.18 -31.94
C ASN A 274 41.69 11.17 -31.55
N LYS A 275 40.42 10.91 -31.89
CA LYS A 275 39.31 11.81 -31.51
C LYS A 275 39.09 11.76 -30.00
N LYS A 276 38.86 12.93 -29.42
CA LYS A 276 38.56 13.10 -28.00
C LYS A 276 37.09 12.78 -27.73
N VAL A 277 36.85 12.15 -26.58
CA VAL A 277 35.54 11.73 -26.13
C VAL A 277 35.44 12.00 -24.62
N LEU A 278 34.26 12.42 -24.18
CA LEU A 278 33.90 12.59 -22.78
C LEU A 278 33.03 11.40 -22.36
N VAL A 279 33.58 10.53 -21.51
CA VAL A 279 32.87 9.36 -20.99
C VAL A 279 32.36 9.63 -19.58
N GLY A 280 31.13 9.21 -19.30
CA GLY A 280 30.50 9.45 -18.01
C GLY A 280 30.25 10.94 -17.80
N TYR A 281 29.65 11.59 -18.78
CA TYR A 281 29.35 13.01 -18.70
C TYR A 281 28.18 13.24 -17.74
N ASN A 282 28.33 14.16 -16.78
CA ASN A 282 27.31 14.44 -15.76
C ASN A 282 26.54 15.75 -16.00
N GLY A 283 26.66 16.38 -17.16
CA GLY A 283 26.10 17.71 -17.45
C GLY A 283 27.06 18.87 -17.23
N ILE A 284 28.20 18.64 -16.56
CA ILE A 284 29.26 19.63 -16.33
C ILE A 284 30.56 19.11 -16.93
N ASP A 285 30.99 17.92 -16.52
CA ASP A 285 32.24 17.30 -16.92
C ASP A 285 32.08 15.80 -17.22
N GLY A 286 33.09 15.23 -17.86
CA GLY A 286 33.24 13.81 -18.15
C GLY A 286 34.73 13.47 -18.25
N LYS A 287 35.08 12.19 -18.20
CA LYS A 287 36.47 11.79 -18.38
C LYS A 287 36.85 11.96 -19.84
N GLU A 288 37.74 12.92 -20.11
CA GLU A 288 38.28 13.17 -21.44
C GLU A 288 39.38 12.15 -21.76
N ILE A 289 39.17 11.35 -22.81
CA ILE A 289 40.12 10.37 -23.32
C ILE A 289 40.04 10.30 -24.85
N THR A 290 40.95 9.55 -25.48
CA THR A 290 40.86 9.22 -26.90
C THR A 290 39.99 7.97 -27.12
N MET A 291 39.43 7.81 -28.32
CA MET A 291 38.74 6.57 -28.73
C MET A 291 39.63 5.34 -28.59
N LEU A 292 40.94 5.46 -28.87
CA LEU A 292 41.91 4.39 -28.63
C LEU A 292 41.93 3.95 -27.17
N LYS A 293 42.03 4.93 -26.25
CA LYS A 293 42.06 4.65 -24.82
C LYS A 293 40.75 4.04 -24.32
N LEU A 294 39.61 4.53 -24.83
CA LEU A 294 38.29 3.96 -24.53
C LEU A 294 38.23 2.49 -24.95
N LYS A 295 38.67 2.17 -26.17
CA LYS A 295 38.72 0.79 -26.68
C LYS A 295 39.58 -0.11 -25.80
N GLU A 296 40.78 0.34 -25.42
CA GLU A 296 41.67 -0.42 -24.55
C GLU A 296 41.03 -0.71 -23.20
N ASP A 297 40.39 0.28 -22.58
CA ASP A 297 39.78 0.13 -21.26
C ASP A 297 38.56 -0.79 -21.30
N ILE A 298 37.72 -0.70 -22.34
CA ILE A 298 36.59 -1.62 -22.56
C ILE A 298 37.08 -3.06 -22.76
N ASN A 299 38.09 -3.26 -23.61
CA ASN A 299 38.64 -4.59 -23.86
C ASN A 299 39.23 -5.21 -22.59
N LYS A 300 39.91 -4.41 -21.75
CA LYS A 300 40.42 -4.89 -20.46
C LYS A 300 39.32 -5.43 -19.56
N ILE A 301 38.18 -4.75 -19.48
CA ILE A 301 37.06 -5.21 -18.65
C ILE A 301 36.48 -6.50 -19.25
N ARG A 302 36.27 -6.54 -20.56
CA ARG A 302 35.71 -7.72 -21.25
C ARG A 302 36.61 -8.95 -21.14
N ASP A 303 37.92 -8.77 -21.26
CA ASP A 303 38.91 -9.86 -21.21
C ASP A 303 39.19 -10.33 -19.77
N SER A 304 38.76 -9.56 -18.76
CA SER A 304 38.90 -9.90 -17.33
C SER A 304 37.66 -10.61 -16.74
N ASN A 305 36.55 -10.65 -17.48
CA ASN A 305 35.30 -11.33 -17.12
C ASN A 305 35.21 -12.68 -17.85
#